data_AF-A0A3A6NT96-F1
#
_entry.id   AF-A0A3A6NT96-F1
#
_cell.length_a   1.000
_cell.length_b   1.000
_cell.length_c   1.000
_cell.angle_alpha   90.00
_cell.angle_beta   90.00
_cell.angle_gamma   90.00
#
_symmetry.space_group_name_H-M   'P 1'
#
loop_
_entity.id
_entity.type
_entity.pdbx_description
1 polymer ?
#
loop_
_entity_poly.entity_id
_entity_poly.type
_entity_poly.pdbx_seq_one_letter_code
_entity_poly.pdbx_strand_id
1 'polypeptide(L)'
;MRIVTVRRISQVFFLCLFLWFCLAATLGERWWQLRGWPVNWFLDLDPLSGLLTLLTTGTIFAGLLWGLATVALTLILGRFFCGWLCPLGTMHQFVGWLGSRSKGVKERVARNAPRRAQMIKYFLLAFFLAAAAGDMLLRLGQGQWPAALAGALLMALVLGAARRGRGGRSFWLAAGALGALWLAYSLLLGRGGLLGASLLAGLLDPIPLLTRSVNLVLLPLADAPLRLAWPEARYFQGAALIGAVFIAALLLNLWLPRFYCRFVCPLGALFGLLGRFSLWRVGKTQADCSACVACDAYCEGACRPQGVIHAAECVLCLNCLDLCPDQVIDYRTAPSAAGEQVPDLSRRRVLAALGTGLVAPPLLRLGGLLGPDWDPRLVRPPGALAEGRFLARCLRCGQCMRVCPTGVLQPAGLSFGLEALWTPVLNMTIGTSGCQLRCVACGHVCPSAAIRPISVQEKLGQGPFAAQGPLRLGTAFIDRGRCLPWAMDRPCIVCQENCPVSPKAIFTRVQFNPVLPELSVARSLGGEIIVSPGGLKPGALGTGDYYCRAEGWQARITGNTADTLLLAPPQGWGPPGPGKKVSVLVRLQQPYVDPARCIGCGICQHECPVSGLRAIRVTAENASRHRSHSLLLK
;
A
#
# COMPACT_ATOMS: atom_id res chain seq x y z
N MET A 1 14.34 33.36 25.60
CA MET A 1 14.89 32.24 24.78
C MET A 1 14.93 32.69 23.32
N ARG A 2 16.01 32.47 22.58
CA ARG A 2 16.05 32.77 21.14
C ARG A 2 15.02 31.92 20.40
N ILE A 3 14.29 32.49 19.44
CA ILE A 3 13.22 31.80 18.71
C ILE A 3 13.73 30.55 17.96
N VAL A 4 14.98 30.59 17.49
CA VAL A 4 15.65 29.45 16.84
C VAL A 4 15.84 28.28 17.81
N THR A 5 16.07 28.53 19.10
CA THR A 5 16.16 27.49 20.13
C THR A 5 14.81 26.83 20.35
N VAL A 6 13.74 27.62 20.46
CA VAL A 6 12.36 27.11 20.59
C VAL A 6 12.00 26.22 19.39
N ARG A 7 12.33 26.67 18.18
CA ARG A 7 12.15 25.87 16.95
C ARG A 7 12.88 24.53 17.02
N ARG A 8 14.17 24.52 17.42
CA ARG A 8 14.96 23.28 17.52
C ARG A 8 14.37 22.31 18.54
N ILE A 9 13.90 22.81 19.69
CA ILE A 9 13.23 21.98 20.70
C ILE A 9 11.94 21.39 20.11
N SER A 10 11.13 22.19 19.43
CA SER A 10 9.91 21.73 18.76
C SER A 10 10.22 20.64 17.72
N GLN A 11 11.24 20.83 16.88
CA GLN A 11 11.66 19.87 15.87
C GLN A 11 12.09 18.52 16.46
N VAL A 12 12.90 18.55 17.53
CA VAL A 12 13.33 17.34 18.23
C VAL A 12 12.14 16.65 18.87
N PHE A 13 11.27 17.42 19.55
CA PHE A 13 10.05 16.90 20.16
C PHE A 13 9.15 16.18 19.15
N PHE A 14 8.82 16.81 18.01
CA PHE A 14 7.95 16.20 17.01
C PHE A 14 8.61 15.03 16.28
N LEU A 15 9.93 15.04 16.08
CA LEU A 15 10.65 13.87 15.56
C LEU A 15 10.59 12.70 16.54
N CYS A 16 10.86 12.93 17.82
CA CYS A 16 10.74 11.91 18.85
C CYS A 16 9.30 11.40 18.99
N LEU A 17 8.32 12.29 18.95
CA LEU A 17 6.89 11.93 18.99
C LEU A 17 6.49 11.07 17.79
N PHE A 18 6.98 11.40 16.59
CA PHE A 18 6.75 10.62 15.38
C PHE A 18 7.34 9.21 15.48
N LEU A 19 8.59 9.10 15.93
CA LEU A 19 9.25 7.80 16.14
C LEU A 19 8.54 6.99 17.23
N TRP A 20 8.10 7.65 18.30
CA TRP A 20 7.28 7.05 19.34
C TRP A 20 5.97 6.48 18.79
N PHE A 21 5.25 7.21 17.94
CA PHE A 21 4.00 6.69 17.33
C PHE A 21 4.25 5.48 16.43
N CYS A 22 5.35 5.45 15.67
CA CYS A 22 5.70 4.27 14.87
C CYS A 22 6.05 3.06 15.76
N LEU A 23 6.73 3.30 16.88
CA LEU A 23 7.03 2.26 17.87
C LEU A 23 5.76 1.79 18.61
N ALA A 24 4.90 2.71 19.04
CA ALA A 24 3.64 2.40 19.72
C ALA A 24 2.68 1.60 18.82
N ALA A 25 2.62 1.94 17.52
CA ALA A 25 1.89 1.15 16.52
C ALA A 25 2.44 -0.27 16.36
N THR A 26 3.68 -0.51 16.78
CA THR A 26 4.31 -1.83 16.78
C THR A 26 4.03 -2.61 18.06
N LEU A 27 4.28 -2.00 19.23
CA LEU A 27 4.24 -2.68 20.53
C LEU A 27 2.82 -2.93 21.05
N GLY A 28 1.80 -2.34 20.41
CA GLY A 28 0.40 -2.54 20.75
C GLY A 28 -0.10 -3.95 20.38
N GLU A 29 0.35 -4.98 21.08
CA GLU A 29 -0.11 -6.36 20.88
C GLU A 29 -1.58 -6.56 21.27
N ARG A 30 -2.13 -5.65 22.08
CA ARG A 30 -3.52 -5.70 22.55
C ARG A 30 -4.37 -4.65 21.83
N TRP A 31 -5.40 -5.10 21.12
CA TRP A 31 -6.33 -4.27 20.33
C TRP A 31 -6.96 -3.09 21.10
N TRP A 32 -7.02 -3.16 22.44
CA TRP A 32 -7.49 -2.04 23.29
C TRP A 32 -6.45 -0.91 23.46
N GLN A 33 -5.15 -1.16 23.29
CA GLN A 33 -4.09 -0.15 23.43
C GLN A 33 -4.05 0.83 22.25
N LEU A 34 -4.51 0.42 21.06
CA LEU A 34 -4.60 1.30 19.89
C LEU A 34 -5.75 2.34 19.99
N ARG A 35 -6.75 2.12 20.85
CA ARG A 35 -7.89 3.05 21.01
C ARG A 35 -7.55 4.34 21.77
N GLY A 36 -6.36 4.44 22.38
CA GLY A 36 -5.95 5.62 23.16
C GLY A 36 -4.87 6.50 22.53
N TRP A 37 -4.13 6.01 21.53
CA TRP A 37 -2.97 6.72 20.97
C TRP A 37 -3.22 7.18 19.53
N PRO A 38 -3.00 8.46 19.19
CA PRO A 38 -3.27 8.98 17.86
C PRO A 38 -2.10 8.67 16.91
N VAL A 39 -1.83 7.39 16.65
CA VAL A 39 -0.69 6.90 15.83
C VAL A 39 -0.70 7.41 14.39
N ASN A 40 -1.87 7.86 13.91
CA ASN A 40 -2.07 8.42 12.57
C ASN A 40 -2.00 9.95 12.53
N TRP A 41 -1.77 10.64 13.64
CA TRP A 41 -1.92 12.09 13.71
C TRP A 41 -1.09 12.85 12.67
N PHE A 42 0.15 12.45 12.43
CA PHE A 42 0.98 13.07 11.39
C PHE A 42 0.42 12.88 9.98
N LEU A 43 -0.20 11.73 9.69
CA LEU A 43 -0.86 11.44 8.42
C LEU A 43 -2.17 12.23 8.28
N ASP A 44 -2.89 12.43 9.38
CA ASP A 44 -4.12 13.22 9.41
C ASP A 44 -3.84 14.73 9.29
N LEU A 45 -2.70 15.20 9.80
CA LEU A 45 -2.23 16.59 9.65
C LEU A 45 -1.76 16.93 8.23
N ASP A 46 -1.71 15.99 7.30
CA ASP A 46 -1.30 16.23 5.92
C ASP A 46 -2.49 16.68 5.04
N PRO A 47 -2.61 17.99 4.73
CA PRO A 47 -3.70 18.50 3.91
C PRO A 47 -3.61 18.06 2.44
N LEU A 48 -2.44 17.65 1.94
CA LEU A 48 -2.31 17.19 0.55
C LEU A 48 -2.95 15.81 0.39
N SER A 49 -2.61 14.85 1.26
CA SER A 49 -3.29 13.54 1.32
C SER A 49 -4.80 13.72 1.55
N GLY A 50 -5.15 14.66 2.43
CA GLY A 50 -6.47 15.28 2.60
C GLY A 50 -7.20 15.54 1.29
N LEU A 51 -6.70 16.56 0.59
CA LEU A 51 -7.26 17.13 -0.62
C LEU A 51 -7.29 16.13 -1.78
N LEU A 52 -6.24 15.34 -1.96
CA LEU A 52 -6.18 14.33 -3.02
C LEU A 52 -7.20 13.22 -2.79
N THR A 53 -7.37 12.75 -1.55
CA THR A 53 -8.42 11.78 -1.23
C THR A 53 -9.80 12.38 -1.50
N LEU A 54 -10.04 13.63 -1.11
CA LEU A 54 -11.31 14.31 -1.39
C LEU A 54 -11.60 14.42 -2.89
N LEU A 55 -10.64 14.89 -3.68
CA LEU A 55 -10.79 15.06 -5.13
C LEU A 55 -10.98 13.71 -5.82
N THR A 56 -10.20 12.70 -5.44
CA THR A 56 -10.31 11.36 -6.02
C THR A 56 -11.61 10.70 -5.64
N THR A 57 -11.98 10.66 -4.36
CA THR A 57 -13.09 9.81 -3.91
C THR A 57 -14.42 10.53 -3.81
N GLY A 58 -14.43 11.86 -3.75
CA GLY A 58 -15.61 12.66 -3.41
C GLY A 58 -16.04 12.49 -1.94
N THR A 59 -15.17 11.95 -1.09
CA THR A 59 -15.51 11.70 0.33
C THR A 59 -14.50 12.35 1.26
N ILE A 60 -15.00 13.00 2.30
CA ILE A 60 -14.17 13.57 3.37
C ILE A 60 -13.81 12.45 4.35
N PHE A 61 -12.51 12.18 4.57
CA PHE A 61 -12.07 11.32 5.67
C PHE A 61 -11.91 12.14 6.95
N ALA A 62 -12.12 11.50 8.12
CA ALA A 62 -12.12 12.18 9.42
C ALA A 62 -10.84 12.99 9.70
N GLY A 63 -9.69 12.51 9.22
CA GLY A 63 -8.41 13.21 9.35
C GLY A 63 -8.30 14.51 8.54
N LEU A 64 -9.15 14.75 7.53
CA LEU A 64 -9.13 16.00 6.75
C LEU A 64 -9.31 17.24 7.64
N LEU A 65 -10.05 17.13 8.73
CA LEU A 65 -10.26 18.23 9.68
C LEU A 65 -8.93 18.69 10.31
N TRP A 66 -8.04 17.75 10.64
CA TRP A 66 -6.69 18.07 11.13
C TRP A 66 -5.83 18.70 10.04
N GLY A 67 -5.94 18.23 8.79
CA GLY A 67 -5.34 18.88 7.63
C GLY A 67 -5.79 20.34 7.48
N LEU A 68 -7.08 20.64 7.62
CA LEU A 68 -7.60 22.02 7.59
C LEU A 68 -7.04 22.90 8.71
N ALA A 69 -6.85 22.34 9.91
CA ALA A 69 -6.18 23.06 11.00
C ALA A 69 -4.75 23.45 10.61
N THR A 70 -3.98 22.58 9.94
CA THR A 70 -2.64 22.96 9.45
C THR A 70 -2.67 24.01 8.35
N VAL A 71 -3.70 24.01 7.50
CA VAL A 71 -3.92 25.05 6.47
C VAL A 71 -4.20 26.39 7.15
N ALA A 72 -5.12 26.44 8.11
CA ALA A 72 -5.44 27.64 8.87
C ALA A 72 -4.20 28.19 9.60
N LEU A 73 -3.47 27.33 10.31
CA LEU A 73 -2.21 27.71 10.96
C LEU A 73 -1.16 28.19 9.95
N THR A 74 -1.16 27.65 8.72
CA THR A 74 -0.23 28.11 7.68
C THR A 74 -0.59 29.50 7.14
N LEU A 75 -1.88 29.80 7.01
CA LEU A 75 -2.37 31.12 6.62
C LEU A 75 -2.14 32.18 7.73
N ILE A 76 -1.96 31.75 8.96
CA ILE A 76 -1.64 32.65 10.08
C ILE A 76 -0.12 32.78 10.20
N LEU A 77 0.59 31.67 10.44
CA LEU A 77 2.00 31.66 10.85
C LEU A 77 3.00 31.43 9.70
N GLY A 78 2.53 31.36 8.46
CA GLY A 78 3.37 30.96 7.33
C GLY A 78 3.66 29.46 7.36
N ARG A 79 4.77 29.00 6.76
CA ARG A 79 5.08 27.57 6.62
C ARG A 79 5.59 26.91 7.91
N PHE A 80 4.90 27.14 9.00
CA PHE A 80 5.19 26.61 10.33
C PHE A 80 5.33 25.08 10.31
N PHE A 81 4.44 24.35 9.61
CA PHE A 81 4.53 22.89 9.53
C PHE A 81 5.88 22.39 8.98
N CYS A 82 6.38 22.99 7.89
CA CYS A 82 7.63 22.60 7.25
C CYS A 82 8.89 22.90 8.09
N GLY A 83 8.80 23.95 8.92
CA GLY A 83 9.91 24.44 9.74
C GLY A 83 9.93 23.87 11.16
N TRP A 84 8.78 23.53 11.74
CA TRP A 84 8.65 23.23 13.17
C TRP A 84 8.10 21.83 13.47
N LEU A 85 7.16 21.33 12.67
CA LEU A 85 6.44 20.07 12.96
C LEU A 85 6.93 18.89 12.10
N CYS A 86 7.30 19.13 10.84
CA CYS A 86 7.56 18.06 9.88
C CYS A 86 8.82 17.26 10.28
N PRO A 87 8.68 15.97 10.65
CA PRO A 87 9.81 15.14 11.09
C PRO A 87 10.83 14.92 9.95
N LEU A 88 10.37 14.75 8.71
CA LEU A 88 11.25 14.67 7.55
C LEU A 88 12.03 15.98 7.34
N GLY A 89 11.38 17.13 7.56
CA GLY A 89 12.01 18.44 7.52
C GLY A 89 13.15 18.58 8.55
N THR A 90 12.94 18.09 9.77
CA THR A 90 13.97 18.02 10.83
C THR A 90 15.17 17.18 10.39
N MET A 91 14.93 15.98 9.82
CA MET A 91 16.00 15.11 9.32
C MET A 91 16.79 15.79 8.19
N HIS A 92 16.11 16.44 7.24
CA HIS A 92 16.77 17.17 6.16
C HIS A 92 17.59 18.36 6.66
N GLN A 93 17.12 19.08 7.69
CA GLN A 93 17.88 20.17 8.30
C GLN A 93 19.14 19.65 8.97
N PHE A 94 19.05 18.55 9.70
CA PHE A 94 20.20 17.91 10.35
C PHE A 94 21.27 17.48 9.33
N VAL A 95 20.87 16.76 8.27
CA VAL A 95 21.81 16.32 7.22
C VAL A 95 22.36 17.51 6.41
N GLY A 96 21.53 18.51 6.14
CA GLY A 96 21.95 19.76 5.47
C GLY A 96 22.99 20.53 6.29
N TRP A 97 22.82 20.57 7.61
CA TRP A 97 23.78 21.17 8.54
C TRP A 97 25.13 20.44 8.49
N LEU A 98 25.14 19.09 8.54
CA LEU A 98 26.35 18.28 8.40
C LEU A 98 27.11 18.63 7.11
N GLY A 99 26.41 18.70 5.97
CA GLY A 99 27.00 19.05 4.68
C GLY A 99 27.43 20.52 4.54
N SER A 100 27.12 21.39 5.51
CA SER A 100 27.52 22.80 5.52
C SER A 100 28.64 23.13 6.51
N ARG A 101 28.96 22.21 7.44
CA ARG A 101 29.91 22.42 8.54
C ARG A 101 31.31 22.79 8.05
N SER A 102 31.80 22.12 7.01
CA SER A 102 33.13 22.35 6.42
C SER A 102 33.20 23.47 5.38
N LYS A 103 32.07 24.09 5.02
CA LYS A 103 31.99 25.04 3.90
C LYS A 103 32.14 26.48 4.34
N GLY A 104 32.84 27.28 3.54
CA GLY A 104 32.97 28.72 3.73
C GLY A 104 31.68 29.50 3.42
N VAL A 105 31.64 30.79 3.78
CA VAL A 105 30.45 31.65 3.59
C VAL A 105 30.01 31.73 2.13
N LYS A 106 30.95 31.95 1.19
CA LYS A 106 30.65 32.04 -0.25
C LYS A 106 29.98 30.77 -0.79
N GLU A 107 30.49 29.60 -0.42
CA GLU A 107 29.92 28.31 -0.82
C GLU A 107 28.54 28.09 -0.21
N ARG A 108 28.33 28.46 1.05
CA ARG A 108 27.02 28.35 1.71
C ARG A 108 25.98 29.23 1.01
N VAL A 109 26.33 30.47 0.68
CA VAL A 109 25.47 31.37 -0.11
C VAL A 109 25.14 30.76 -1.47
N ALA A 110 26.12 30.23 -2.21
CA ALA A 110 25.90 29.61 -3.51
C ALA A 110 24.96 28.38 -3.45
N ARG A 111 25.03 27.58 -2.38
CA ARG A 111 24.13 26.42 -2.16
C ARG A 111 22.70 26.84 -1.79
N ASN A 112 22.57 27.92 -1.04
CA ASN A 112 21.29 28.51 -0.61
C ASN A 112 20.71 29.50 -1.63
N ALA A 113 21.37 29.71 -2.76
CA ALA A 113 20.82 30.53 -3.82
C ALA A 113 19.52 29.91 -4.38
N PRO A 114 18.53 30.75 -4.73
CA PRO A 114 17.31 30.30 -5.39
C PRO A 114 17.65 29.71 -6.77
N ARG A 115 16.91 28.66 -7.17
CA ARG A 115 17.15 27.93 -8.43
C ARG A 115 15.84 27.71 -9.17
N ARG A 116 15.89 27.82 -10.50
CA ARG A 116 14.73 27.55 -11.38
C ARG A 116 14.15 26.13 -11.20
N ALA A 117 14.97 25.15 -10.83
CA ALA A 117 14.53 23.79 -10.57
C ALA A 117 13.54 23.67 -9.39
N GLN A 118 13.45 24.66 -8.48
CA GLN A 118 12.42 24.69 -7.43
C GLN A 118 11.00 24.71 -7.99
N MET A 119 10.82 24.99 -9.29
CA MET A 119 9.53 24.91 -9.97
C MET A 119 9.02 23.46 -10.14
N ILE A 120 9.90 22.44 -10.03
CA ILE A 120 9.53 21.04 -10.23
C ILE A 120 8.46 20.60 -9.20
N LYS A 121 8.61 20.94 -7.92
CA LYS A 121 7.60 20.59 -6.89
C LYS A 121 6.23 21.21 -7.17
N TYR A 122 6.17 22.39 -7.78
CA TYR A 122 4.92 23.05 -8.17
C TYR A 122 4.30 22.39 -9.40
N PHE A 123 5.13 21.95 -10.35
CA PHE A 123 4.69 21.12 -11.47
C PHE A 123 4.11 19.79 -10.98
N LEU A 124 4.81 19.10 -10.07
CA LEU A 124 4.34 17.86 -9.46
C LEU A 124 3.01 18.05 -8.72
N LEU A 125 2.89 19.11 -7.92
CA LEU A 125 1.63 19.46 -7.26
C LEU A 125 0.50 19.67 -8.26
N ALA A 126 0.71 20.50 -9.29
CA ALA A 126 -0.29 20.77 -10.32
C ALA A 126 -0.68 19.51 -11.10
N PHE A 127 0.29 18.65 -11.41
CA PHE A 127 0.08 17.35 -12.04
C PHE A 127 -0.83 16.46 -11.20
N PHE A 128 -0.50 16.26 -9.90
CA PHE A 128 -1.30 15.40 -9.02
C PHE A 128 -2.69 15.97 -8.74
N LEU A 129 -2.82 17.28 -8.57
CA LEU A 129 -4.13 17.93 -8.42
C LEU A 129 -4.98 17.84 -9.69
N ALA A 130 -4.36 17.94 -10.88
CA ALA A 130 -5.07 17.79 -12.14
C ALA A 130 -5.51 16.35 -12.39
N ALA A 131 -4.65 15.36 -12.13
CA ALA A 131 -5.04 13.94 -12.13
C ALA A 131 -6.19 13.69 -11.11
N ALA A 132 -6.02 14.27 -9.92
CA ALA A 132 -6.99 14.60 -8.88
C ALA A 132 -8.40 14.95 -9.38
N ALA A 133 -8.43 16.11 -10.02
CA ALA A 133 -9.65 16.74 -10.49
C ALA A 133 -10.23 16.03 -11.71
N GLY A 134 -9.40 15.47 -12.59
CA GLY A 134 -9.86 14.65 -13.70
C GLY A 134 -10.68 13.45 -13.19
N ASP A 135 -10.20 12.78 -12.15
CA ASP A 135 -10.91 11.70 -11.45
C ASP A 135 -12.30 12.14 -10.98
N MET A 136 -12.37 13.31 -10.34
CA MET A 136 -13.61 13.93 -9.89
C MET A 136 -14.55 14.24 -11.06
N LEU A 137 -14.05 14.86 -12.13
CA LEU A 137 -14.82 15.28 -13.30
C LEU A 137 -15.43 14.08 -14.03
N LEU A 138 -14.68 12.98 -14.20
CA LEU A 138 -15.23 11.76 -14.79
C LEU A 138 -16.32 11.14 -13.92
N ARG A 139 -16.17 11.17 -12.59
CA ARG A 139 -17.21 10.66 -11.66
C ARG A 139 -18.47 11.52 -11.69
N LEU A 140 -18.32 12.84 -11.70
CA LEU A 140 -19.42 13.78 -11.92
C LEU A 140 -20.06 13.59 -13.31
N GLY A 141 -19.27 13.13 -14.29
CA GLY A 141 -19.72 12.70 -15.62
C GLY A 141 -20.52 11.39 -15.64
N GLN A 142 -20.34 10.51 -14.64
CA GLN A 142 -21.03 9.21 -14.54
C GLN A 142 -22.27 9.25 -13.65
N GLY A 143 -22.36 10.18 -12.69
CA GLY A 143 -23.61 10.51 -12.00
C GLY A 143 -24.42 11.47 -12.87
N GLN A 144 -25.76 11.35 -12.90
CA GLN A 144 -26.75 12.04 -13.76
C GLN A 144 -26.73 13.60 -13.78
N TRP A 145 -25.70 14.23 -13.24
CA TRP A 145 -25.43 15.68 -13.27
C TRP A 145 -24.72 16.22 -14.53
N PRO A 146 -24.23 15.47 -15.54
CA PRO A 146 -23.47 16.05 -16.64
C PRO A 146 -24.43 16.75 -17.61
N ALA A 147 -25.70 16.34 -17.66
CA ALA A 147 -26.78 17.02 -18.37
C ALA A 147 -27.10 18.39 -17.74
N ALA A 148 -26.99 18.51 -16.41
CA ALA A 148 -27.23 19.76 -15.70
C ALA A 148 -26.05 20.75 -15.83
N LEU A 149 -24.80 20.26 -15.81
CA LEU A 149 -23.60 21.08 -15.97
C LEU A 149 -23.30 21.42 -17.44
N ALA A 150 -23.50 20.48 -18.37
CA ALA A 150 -23.47 20.77 -19.80
C ALA A 150 -24.61 21.72 -20.16
N GLY A 151 -25.82 21.54 -19.59
CA GLY A 151 -26.93 22.48 -19.68
C GLY A 151 -26.57 23.86 -19.13
N ALA A 152 -25.90 23.96 -17.98
CA ALA A 152 -25.47 25.23 -17.38
C ALA A 152 -24.33 25.91 -18.17
N LEU A 153 -23.39 25.15 -18.75
CA LEU A 153 -22.33 25.68 -19.62
C LEU A 153 -22.87 26.07 -21.00
N LEU A 154 -23.80 25.30 -21.58
CA LEU A 154 -24.54 25.70 -22.79
C LEU A 154 -25.35 26.97 -22.50
N MET A 155 -26.06 27.04 -21.37
CA MET A 155 -26.85 28.20 -20.97
C MET A 155 -25.95 29.42 -20.72
N ALA A 156 -24.79 29.27 -20.09
CA ALA A 156 -23.82 30.35 -19.89
C ALA A 156 -23.16 30.82 -21.20
N LEU A 157 -22.91 29.90 -22.15
CA LEU A 157 -22.40 30.21 -23.49
C LEU A 157 -23.47 30.88 -24.37
N VAL A 158 -24.73 30.43 -24.29
CA VAL A 158 -25.89 30.99 -25.00
C VAL A 158 -26.24 32.38 -24.44
N LEU A 159 -26.30 32.54 -23.12
CA LEU A 159 -26.54 33.84 -22.47
C LEU A 159 -25.35 34.81 -22.65
N GLY A 160 -24.12 34.30 -22.66
CA GLY A 160 -22.91 35.09 -22.94
C GLY A 160 -22.78 35.53 -24.41
N ALA A 161 -23.25 34.71 -25.34
CA ALA A 161 -23.32 35.04 -26.77
C ALA A 161 -24.50 35.96 -27.10
N ALA A 162 -25.67 35.75 -26.49
CA ALA A 162 -26.84 36.63 -26.60
C ALA A 162 -26.56 38.04 -26.05
N ARG A 163 -25.76 38.16 -24.98
CA ARG A 163 -25.30 39.45 -24.43
C ARG A 163 -24.26 40.18 -25.28
N ARG A 164 -23.59 39.51 -26.24
CA ARG A 164 -22.52 40.10 -27.07
C ARG A 164 -22.87 40.28 -28.55
N GLY A 165 -24.07 39.90 -28.98
CA GLY A 165 -24.59 40.20 -30.32
C GLY A 165 -23.76 39.69 -31.51
N ARG A 166 -22.87 38.71 -31.31
CA ARG A 166 -22.00 38.15 -32.36
C ARG A 166 -21.93 36.64 -32.26
N GLY A 167 -22.83 35.95 -32.94
CA GLY A 167 -22.81 34.50 -33.08
C GLY A 167 -23.29 34.07 -34.47
N GLY A 168 -22.36 33.96 -35.44
CA GLY A 168 -22.65 33.45 -36.78
C GLY A 168 -22.81 31.93 -36.83
N ARG A 169 -23.35 31.40 -37.94
CA ARG A 169 -23.72 30.00 -38.17
C ARG A 169 -22.57 28.99 -37.93
N SER A 170 -21.31 29.39 -38.12
CA SER A 170 -20.11 28.57 -37.88
C SER A 170 -19.85 28.29 -36.39
N PHE A 171 -20.22 29.22 -35.50
CA PHE A 171 -20.09 29.04 -34.05
C PHE A 171 -21.03 27.95 -33.53
N TRP A 172 -22.27 27.96 -34.02
CA TRP A 172 -23.29 26.97 -33.66
C TRP A 172 -22.96 25.56 -34.14
N LEU A 173 -22.33 25.44 -35.32
CA LEU A 173 -21.82 24.16 -35.84
C LEU A 173 -20.63 23.63 -35.03
N ALA A 174 -19.70 24.48 -34.61
CA ALA A 174 -18.55 24.08 -33.79
C ALA A 174 -18.96 23.64 -32.37
N ALA A 175 -19.92 24.35 -31.75
CA ALA A 175 -20.49 23.98 -30.46
C ALA A 175 -21.27 22.65 -30.55
N GLY A 176 -22.05 22.46 -31.62
CA GLY A 176 -22.74 21.20 -31.91
C GLY A 176 -21.79 20.02 -32.15
N ALA A 177 -20.70 20.23 -32.90
CA ALA A 177 -19.71 19.20 -33.18
C ALA A 177 -18.93 18.77 -31.93
N LEU A 178 -18.52 19.72 -31.07
CA LEU A 178 -17.88 19.44 -29.79
C LEU A 178 -18.83 18.70 -28.82
N GLY A 179 -20.10 19.09 -28.80
CA GLY A 179 -21.14 18.40 -28.03
C GLY A 179 -21.38 16.96 -28.52
N ALA A 180 -21.41 16.73 -29.83
CA ALA A 180 -21.59 15.41 -30.43
C ALA A 180 -20.36 14.50 -30.22
N LEU A 181 -19.14 15.02 -30.35
CA LEU A 181 -17.89 14.31 -30.06
C LEU A 181 -17.80 13.91 -28.58
N TRP A 182 -18.24 14.79 -27.69
CA TRP A 182 -18.29 14.51 -26.25
C TRP A 182 -19.37 13.47 -25.91
N LEU A 183 -20.56 13.54 -26.52
CA LEU A 183 -21.62 12.56 -26.37
C LEU A 183 -21.18 11.17 -26.88
N ALA A 184 -20.51 11.11 -28.03
CA ALA A 184 -19.95 9.88 -28.58
C ALA A 184 -18.85 9.29 -27.69
N TYR A 185 -17.92 10.12 -27.19
CA TYR A 185 -16.84 9.69 -26.27
C TYR A 185 -17.41 9.14 -24.94
N SER A 186 -18.46 9.76 -24.42
CA SER A 186 -19.13 9.37 -23.17
C SER A 186 -19.94 8.08 -23.32
N LEU A 187 -20.57 7.86 -24.48
CA LEU A 187 -21.35 6.66 -24.78
C LEU A 187 -20.47 5.45 -25.16
N LEU A 188 -19.29 5.70 -25.77
CA LEU A 188 -18.36 4.63 -26.20
C LEU A 188 -17.50 4.08 -25.04
N LEU A 189 -17.22 4.86 -23.99
CA LEU A 189 -16.43 4.42 -22.83
C LEU A 189 -17.32 4.02 -21.65
N GLY A 190 -18.13 2.99 -21.88
CA GLY A 190 -18.84 2.28 -20.83
C GLY A 190 -17.87 1.51 -19.91
N ARG A 191 -18.02 1.72 -18.60
CA ARG A 191 -17.51 0.86 -17.50
C ARG A 191 -15.98 0.72 -17.38
N GLY A 192 -15.33 1.75 -16.84
CA GLY A 192 -14.01 1.61 -16.23
C GLY A 192 -13.44 2.96 -15.81
N GLY A 193 -13.21 3.17 -14.52
CA GLY A 193 -12.61 4.41 -14.01
C GLY A 193 -11.22 4.64 -14.61
N LEU A 194 -11.16 5.51 -15.62
CA LEU A 194 -9.95 5.84 -16.39
C LEU A 194 -8.89 6.61 -15.59
N LEU A 195 -9.18 6.99 -14.36
CA LEU A 195 -8.31 7.81 -13.53
C LEU A 195 -8.23 7.17 -12.13
N GLY A 196 -7.07 7.28 -11.51
CA GLY A 196 -6.65 6.53 -10.31
C GLY A 196 -5.14 6.66 -10.07
N ALA A 197 -4.44 7.27 -11.04
CA ALA A 197 -3.04 7.72 -10.94
C ALA A 197 -2.80 8.76 -9.83
N SER A 198 -3.86 9.38 -9.33
CA SER A 198 -3.90 10.48 -8.37
C SER A 198 -3.29 10.15 -6.99
N LEU A 199 -3.24 8.87 -6.59
CA LEU A 199 -2.60 8.46 -5.32
C LEU A 199 -1.14 8.00 -5.45
N LEU A 200 -0.52 8.15 -6.62
CA LEU A 200 0.94 8.13 -6.73
C LEU A 200 1.58 9.28 -5.93
N ALA A 201 0.84 10.33 -5.58
CA ALA A 201 1.33 11.40 -4.71
C ALA A 201 1.77 10.87 -3.33
N GLY A 202 1.12 9.85 -2.75
CA GLY A 202 1.56 9.21 -1.50
C GLY A 202 2.94 8.52 -1.60
N LEU A 203 3.48 8.39 -2.81
CA LEU A 203 4.87 7.98 -3.04
C LEU A 203 5.85 9.10 -2.69
N LEU A 204 5.51 10.34 -3.07
CA LEU A 204 6.33 11.55 -2.99
C LEU A 204 5.91 12.49 -1.85
N ASP A 205 4.81 12.20 -1.16
CA ASP A 205 4.43 12.94 0.03
C ASP A 205 5.43 12.63 1.16
N PRO A 206 6.01 13.65 1.81
CA PRO A 206 7.03 13.45 2.84
C PRO A 206 6.54 12.63 4.03
N ILE A 207 5.25 12.72 4.42
CA ILE A 207 4.76 12.04 5.62
C ILE A 207 4.57 10.54 5.36
N PRO A 208 3.79 10.09 4.35
CA PRO A 208 3.72 8.68 3.98
C PRO A 208 5.07 8.07 3.60
N LEU A 209 5.96 8.82 2.92
CA LEU A 209 7.32 8.36 2.61
C LEU A 209 8.10 8.05 3.88
N LEU A 210 8.11 8.98 4.85
CA LEU A 210 8.81 8.77 6.12
C LEU A 210 8.18 7.63 6.93
N THR A 211 6.85 7.62 7.08
CA THR A 211 6.14 6.57 7.83
C THR A 211 6.41 5.19 7.24
N ARG A 212 6.36 5.05 5.92
CA ARG A 212 6.68 3.78 5.23
C ARG A 212 8.12 3.35 5.48
N SER A 213 9.07 4.29 5.38
CA SER A 213 10.50 4.01 5.54
C SER A 213 10.84 3.63 6.99
N VAL A 214 10.26 4.30 7.98
CA VAL A 214 10.42 3.92 9.39
C VAL A 214 9.81 2.54 9.65
N ASN A 215 8.58 2.31 9.22
CA ASN A 215 7.84 1.08 9.54
C ASN A 215 8.39 -0.17 8.85
N LEU A 216 8.82 -0.06 7.58
CA LEU A 216 9.20 -1.22 6.77
C LEU A 216 10.70 -1.39 6.62
N VAL A 217 11.51 -0.40 7.02
CA VAL A 217 12.97 -0.45 6.89
C VAL A 217 13.66 -0.20 8.23
N LEU A 218 13.52 1.00 8.82
CA LEU A 218 14.32 1.37 9.99
C LEU A 218 13.97 0.56 11.24
N LEU A 219 12.68 0.37 11.53
CA LEU A 219 12.25 -0.42 12.68
C LEU A 219 12.62 -1.90 12.54
N PRO A 220 12.35 -2.59 11.40
CA PRO A 220 12.83 -3.97 11.21
C PRO A 220 14.36 -4.11 11.33
N LEU A 221 15.14 -3.15 10.81
CA LEU A 221 16.60 -3.14 10.97
C LEU A 221 17.04 -2.97 12.43
N ALA A 222 16.35 -2.14 13.21
CA ALA A 222 16.63 -1.95 14.63
C ALA A 222 16.17 -3.15 15.48
N ASP A 223 15.06 -3.79 15.09
CA ASP A 223 14.46 -4.93 15.79
C ASP A 223 15.22 -6.23 15.53
N ALA A 224 15.86 -6.39 14.37
CA ALA A 224 16.63 -7.59 14.02
C ALA A 224 17.72 -7.96 15.06
N PRO A 225 18.58 -7.03 15.53
CA PRO A 225 19.54 -7.33 16.59
C PRO A 225 18.93 -7.29 18.01
N LEU A 226 17.96 -6.40 18.25
CA LEU A 226 17.50 -6.09 19.62
C LEU A 226 16.27 -6.89 20.07
N ARG A 227 15.53 -7.53 19.14
CA ARG A 227 14.27 -8.26 19.37
C ARG A 227 13.31 -7.51 20.32
N LEU A 228 13.23 -6.19 20.13
CA LEU A 228 12.50 -5.26 20.99
C LEU A 228 10.98 -5.42 20.87
N ALA A 229 10.49 -5.76 19.68
CA ALA A 229 9.08 -5.74 19.37
C ALA A 229 8.53 -7.05 18.83
N TRP A 230 9.36 -7.89 18.21
CA TRP A 230 8.94 -9.19 17.70
C TRP A 230 9.95 -10.30 18.06
N PRO A 231 9.47 -11.53 18.31
CA PRO A 231 10.35 -12.67 18.57
C PRO A 231 11.27 -13.01 17.39
N GLU A 232 10.79 -12.74 16.17
CA GLU A 232 11.49 -13.02 14.91
C GLU A 232 11.74 -11.73 14.12
N ALA A 233 12.89 -11.67 13.46
CA ALA A 233 13.25 -10.56 12.59
C ALA A 233 12.27 -10.48 11.41
N ARG A 234 11.58 -9.34 11.29
CA ARG A 234 10.60 -9.14 10.22
C ARG A 234 11.26 -8.78 8.91
N TYR A 235 10.84 -9.49 7.87
CA TYR A 235 11.23 -9.22 6.49
C TYR A 235 10.08 -8.58 5.72
N PHE A 236 10.38 -7.51 4.99
CA PHE A 236 9.46 -6.90 4.04
C PHE A 236 10.02 -6.95 2.62
N GLN A 237 9.24 -7.48 1.69
CA GLN A 237 9.62 -7.53 0.27
C GLN A 237 9.85 -6.11 -0.25
N GLY A 238 10.92 -5.86 -1.01
CA GLY A 238 11.18 -4.52 -1.56
C GLY A 238 11.56 -3.44 -0.52
N ALA A 239 11.79 -3.80 0.75
CA ALA A 239 12.30 -2.88 1.77
C ALA A 239 13.61 -2.18 1.35
N ALA A 240 14.48 -2.89 0.62
CA ALA A 240 15.73 -2.32 0.08
C ALA A 240 15.47 -1.12 -0.84
N LEU A 241 14.49 -1.22 -1.76
CA LEU A 241 14.14 -0.12 -2.67
C LEU A 241 13.54 1.06 -1.89
N ILE A 242 12.65 0.79 -0.94
CA ILE A 242 12.05 1.82 -0.07
C ILE A 242 13.17 2.55 0.70
N GLY A 243 14.09 1.79 1.29
CA GLY A 243 15.24 2.31 2.02
C GLY A 243 16.17 3.13 1.13
N ALA A 244 16.48 2.65 -0.07
CA ALA A 244 17.32 3.37 -1.04
C ALA A 244 16.71 4.72 -1.44
N VAL A 245 15.41 4.77 -1.74
CA VAL A 245 14.71 6.03 -2.06
C VAL A 245 14.75 7.00 -0.87
N PHE A 246 14.51 6.51 0.35
CA PHE A 246 14.56 7.31 1.56
C PHE A 246 15.96 7.85 1.87
N ILE A 247 16.97 6.99 1.83
CA ILE A 247 18.37 7.34 2.04
C ILE A 247 18.83 8.34 0.98
N ALA A 248 18.48 8.15 -0.29
CA ALA A 248 18.79 9.10 -1.35
C ALA A 248 18.15 10.47 -1.07
N ALA A 249 16.88 10.51 -0.66
CA ALA A 249 16.20 11.75 -0.28
C ALA A 249 16.94 12.50 0.84
N LEU A 250 17.51 11.77 1.82
CA LEU A 250 18.31 12.35 2.92
C LEU A 250 19.72 12.75 2.48
N LEU A 251 20.48 11.87 1.84
CA LEU A 251 21.89 12.13 1.47
C LEU A 251 22.03 13.24 0.44
N LEU A 252 21.03 13.46 -0.41
CA LEU A 252 21.04 14.60 -1.35
C LEU A 252 21.18 15.97 -0.65
N ASN A 253 20.89 16.04 0.64
CA ASN A 253 21.04 17.25 1.46
C ASN A 253 22.49 17.64 1.73
N LEU A 254 23.43 16.71 1.59
CA LEU A 254 24.87 16.96 1.72
C LEU A 254 25.36 17.92 0.62
N TRP A 255 24.79 17.82 -0.59
CA TRP A 255 25.10 18.74 -1.69
C TRP A 255 24.23 19.99 -1.66
N LEU A 256 22.91 19.85 -1.56
CA LEU A 256 21.96 20.98 -1.55
C LEU A 256 21.05 20.90 -0.32
N PRO A 257 21.10 21.87 0.61
CA PRO A 257 20.30 21.78 1.83
C PRO A 257 18.82 21.74 1.51
N ARG A 258 18.07 20.90 2.23
CA ARG A 258 16.64 20.63 2.05
C ARG A 258 16.27 20.27 0.61
N PHE A 259 17.09 19.47 -0.07
CA PHE A 259 16.91 19.08 -1.48
C PHE A 259 15.47 18.58 -1.75
N TYR A 260 15.00 17.62 -0.96
CA TYR A 260 13.65 17.05 -1.13
C TYR A 260 12.55 18.11 -1.01
N CYS A 261 12.60 18.94 0.04
CA CYS A 261 11.63 20.00 0.28
C CYS A 261 11.67 21.12 -0.78
N ARG A 262 12.84 21.37 -1.37
CA ARG A 262 13.04 22.41 -2.39
C ARG A 262 12.59 21.99 -3.78
N PHE A 263 12.78 20.72 -4.15
CA PHE A 263 12.63 20.27 -5.53
C PHE A 263 11.54 19.23 -5.76
N VAL A 264 11.25 18.36 -4.79
CA VAL A 264 10.40 17.17 -5.00
C VAL A 264 9.07 17.27 -4.25
N CYS A 265 9.09 17.76 -3.01
CA CYS A 265 7.97 17.69 -2.07
C CYS A 265 6.71 18.46 -2.54
N PRO A 266 5.63 17.77 -2.96
CA PRO A 266 4.40 18.43 -3.40
C PRO A 266 3.65 19.09 -2.23
N LEU A 267 3.73 18.51 -1.02
CA LEU A 267 3.18 19.11 0.20
C LEU A 267 3.86 20.45 0.53
N GLY A 268 5.19 20.52 0.37
CA GLY A 268 5.95 21.76 0.51
C GLY A 268 5.58 22.81 -0.54
N ALA A 269 5.21 22.38 -1.75
CA ALA A 269 4.69 23.25 -2.81
C ALA A 269 3.25 23.71 -2.55
N LEU A 270 2.45 22.97 -1.77
CA LEU A 270 1.11 23.37 -1.32
C LEU A 270 1.21 24.42 -0.21
N PHE A 271 1.94 24.13 0.88
CA PHE A 271 2.18 25.10 1.97
C PHE A 271 2.96 26.32 1.49
N GLY A 272 3.94 26.11 0.64
CA GLY A 272 3.83 26.59 -0.72
C GLY A 272 3.12 27.92 -1.03
N LEU A 273 2.15 27.72 -1.89
CA LEU A 273 1.22 28.68 -2.41
C LEU A 273 0.32 29.27 -1.32
N LEU A 274 0.08 28.55 -0.23
CA LEU A 274 -0.74 29.03 0.89
C LEU A 274 0.01 30.08 1.72
N GLY A 275 1.28 29.83 2.04
CA GLY A 275 2.10 30.70 2.88
C GLY A 275 2.40 32.07 2.26
N ARG A 276 2.13 32.30 0.98
CA ARG A 276 2.22 33.66 0.39
C ARG A 276 1.17 34.62 0.96
N PHE A 277 0.08 34.06 1.46
CA PHE A 277 -1.02 34.78 2.08
C PHE A 277 -0.89 34.82 3.60
N SER A 278 0.25 34.39 4.16
CA SER A 278 0.36 34.28 5.61
C SER A 278 0.30 35.63 6.30
N LEU A 279 -0.46 35.74 7.37
CA LEU A 279 -0.56 36.99 8.12
C LEU A 279 0.81 37.36 8.71
N TRP A 280 1.50 36.41 9.34
CA TRP A 280 2.89 36.58 9.77
C TRP A 280 3.87 35.99 8.76
N ARG A 281 4.95 36.72 8.48
CA ARG A 281 5.96 36.37 7.48
C ARG A 281 7.32 36.96 7.84
N VAL A 282 8.38 36.37 7.28
CA VAL A 282 9.74 36.90 7.39
C VAL A 282 9.90 38.00 6.33
N GLY A 283 10.26 39.19 6.77
CA GLY A 283 10.38 40.38 5.92
C GLY A 283 11.47 41.32 6.41
N LYS A 284 11.92 42.23 5.54
CA LYS A 284 12.76 43.33 5.95
C LYS A 284 11.94 44.47 6.53
N THR A 285 12.41 45.08 7.61
CA THR A 285 11.80 46.25 8.25
C THR A 285 12.02 47.52 7.45
N GLN A 286 13.20 47.66 6.83
CA GLN A 286 13.62 48.79 6.01
C GLN A 286 14.36 48.30 4.75
N ALA A 287 14.45 49.15 3.73
CA ALA A 287 15.13 48.82 2.48
C ALA A 287 16.66 48.79 2.63
N ASP A 288 17.20 49.65 3.49
CA ASP A 288 18.62 49.79 3.74
C ASP A 288 19.18 48.56 4.45
N CYS A 289 20.14 47.89 3.80
CA CYS A 289 20.78 46.66 4.26
C CYS A 289 22.25 46.69 3.86
N SER A 290 23.16 46.35 4.77
CA SER A 290 24.62 46.31 4.51
C SER A 290 25.05 45.26 3.47
N ALA A 291 24.12 44.44 2.98
CA ALA A 291 24.36 43.37 2.01
C ALA A 291 25.45 42.36 2.44
N CYS A 292 25.62 42.14 3.74
CA CYS A 292 26.66 41.27 4.32
C CYS A 292 26.52 39.76 4.03
N VAL A 293 25.46 39.33 3.32
CA VAL A 293 25.12 37.94 2.94
C VAL A 293 25.03 36.90 4.08
N ALA A 294 25.12 37.31 5.34
CA ALA A 294 25.08 36.41 6.50
C ALA A 294 23.76 35.62 6.57
N CYS A 295 22.63 36.28 6.32
CA CYS A 295 21.31 35.65 6.30
C CYS A 295 21.14 34.66 5.13
N ASP A 296 21.71 34.94 3.96
CA ASP A 296 21.69 34.06 2.79
C ASP A 296 22.53 32.79 3.03
N ALA A 297 23.66 32.92 3.72
CA ALA A 297 24.54 31.79 4.06
C ALA A 297 23.87 30.71 4.92
N TYR A 298 22.78 31.04 5.64
CA TYR A 298 22.05 30.11 6.51
C TYR A 298 20.57 29.97 6.16
N CYS A 299 20.18 30.44 4.97
CA CYS A 299 18.83 30.33 4.44
C CYS A 299 18.57 28.94 3.83
N GLU A 300 18.13 27.98 4.64
CA GLU A 300 17.86 26.61 4.19
C GLU A 300 16.69 26.48 3.20
N GLY A 301 15.78 27.46 3.17
CA GLY A 301 14.69 27.52 2.21
C GLY A 301 15.10 28.03 0.82
N ALA A 302 16.30 28.60 0.70
CA ALA A 302 16.75 29.33 -0.48
C ALA A 302 15.78 30.46 -0.91
N CYS A 303 15.32 31.25 0.06
CA CYS A 303 14.41 32.38 -0.14
C CYS A 303 15.11 33.74 -0.29
N ARG A 304 16.44 33.79 -0.33
CA ARG A 304 17.28 35.00 -0.52
C ARG A 304 16.91 36.19 0.40
N PRO A 305 16.99 36.03 1.74
CA PRO A 305 16.66 37.09 2.69
C PRO A 305 17.43 38.42 2.51
N GLN A 306 18.66 38.39 1.99
CA GLN A 306 19.44 39.62 1.72
C GLN A 306 18.84 40.46 0.59
N GLY A 307 18.19 39.83 -0.40
CA GLY A 307 17.66 40.50 -1.58
C GLY A 307 16.15 40.73 -1.49
N VAL A 308 15.47 40.45 -2.60
CA VAL A 308 14.00 40.30 -2.65
C VAL A 308 13.66 38.91 -2.12
N ILE A 309 12.78 38.86 -1.12
CA ILE A 309 12.47 37.59 -0.45
C ILE A 309 11.54 36.76 -1.32
N HIS A 310 11.93 35.53 -1.64
CA HIS A 310 11.03 34.56 -2.23
C HIS A 310 10.15 33.96 -1.14
N ALA A 311 9.04 34.63 -0.79
CA ALA A 311 8.17 34.25 0.32
C ALA A 311 7.70 32.78 0.21
N ALA A 312 7.47 32.32 -1.02
CA ALA A 312 7.09 30.95 -1.32
C ALA A 312 8.27 29.94 -1.32
N GLU A 313 9.46 30.30 -0.89
CA GLU A 313 10.54 29.34 -0.63
C GLU A 313 10.92 29.34 0.85
N CYS A 314 10.46 30.34 1.63
CA CYS A 314 10.72 30.42 3.05
C CYS A 314 10.07 29.24 3.80
N VAL A 315 10.90 28.39 4.40
CA VAL A 315 10.47 27.25 5.25
C VAL A 315 10.28 27.64 6.71
N LEU A 316 10.27 28.94 7.01
CA LEU A 316 10.16 29.49 8.36
C LEU A 316 11.21 28.92 9.35
N CYS A 317 12.47 28.84 8.88
CA CYS A 317 13.58 28.43 9.75
C CYS A 317 14.00 29.56 10.71
N LEU A 318 13.79 30.83 10.37
CA LEU A 318 14.14 31.98 11.22
C LEU A 318 15.62 32.15 11.57
N ASN A 319 16.53 31.34 10.99
CA ASN A 319 17.98 31.50 11.16
C ASN A 319 18.45 32.93 10.80
N CYS A 320 17.79 33.57 9.83
CA CYS A 320 18.14 34.90 9.35
C CYS A 320 17.87 36.03 10.36
N LEU A 321 16.95 35.85 11.30
CA LEU A 321 16.67 36.85 12.34
C LEU A 321 17.86 36.96 13.31
N ASP A 322 18.33 35.81 13.81
CA ASP A 322 19.43 35.75 14.78
C ASP A 322 20.80 36.13 14.18
N LEU A 323 20.96 36.03 12.86
CA LEU A 323 22.23 36.24 12.16
C LEU A 323 22.37 37.61 11.48
N CYS A 324 21.31 38.42 11.45
CA CYS A 324 21.34 39.73 10.81
C CYS A 324 22.05 40.75 11.72
N PRO A 325 23.26 41.24 11.38
CA PRO A 325 23.97 42.21 12.21
C PRO A 325 23.21 43.53 12.31
N ASP A 326 22.57 43.94 11.21
CA ASP A 326 21.84 45.21 11.12
C ASP A 326 20.43 45.14 11.73
N GLN A 327 19.99 43.97 12.20
CA GLN A 327 18.64 43.72 12.73
C GLN A 327 17.49 44.16 11.78
N VAL A 328 17.74 44.17 10.47
CA VAL A 328 16.77 44.58 9.44
C VAL A 328 15.75 43.49 9.12
N ILE A 329 16.02 42.22 9.46
CA ILE A 329 15.13 41.09 9.16
C ILE A 329 14.30 40.76 10.41
N ASP A 330 12.98 40.73 10.25
CA ASP A 330 12.04 40.45 11.35
C ASP A 330 10.90 39.51 10.91
N TYR A 331 10.19 38.93 11.88
CA TYR A 331 8.99 38.12 11.69
C TYR A 331 7.74 38.93 12.05
N ARG A 332 7.09 39.49 11.03
CA ARG A 332 6.09 40.55 11.17
C ARG A 332 4.87 40.34 10.28
N THR A 333 3.85 41.19 10.45
CA THR A 333 2.62 41.16 9.66
C THR A 333 2.66 42.00 8.38
N ALA A 334 3.55 43.00 8.34
CA ALA A 334 3.74 43.83 7.16
C ALA A 334 4.58 43.12 6.08
N PRO A 335 4.32 43.36 4.79
CA PRO A 335 5.18 42.90 3.69
C PRO A 335 6.62 43.41 3.83
N SER A 336 7.57 42.68 3.25
CA SER A 336 8.98 43.08 3.22
C SER A 336 9.20 44.43 2.52
N ALA A 337 9.94 45.35 3.16
CA ALA A 337 10.26 46.67 2.58
C ALA A 337 11.04 46.59 1.25
N ALA A 338 11.82 45.52 1.03
CA ALA A 338 12.53 45.27 -0.23
C ALA A 338 11.69 44.50 -1.28
N GLY A 339 10.40 44.29 -1.02
CA GLY A 339 9.50 43.51 -1.87
C GLY A 339 9.56 42.00 -1.63
N GLU A 340 8.55 41.31 -2.16
CA GLU A 340 8.40 39.85 -2.10
C GLU A 340 8.22 39.28 -3.51
N GLN A 341 9.00 38.26 -3.85
CA GLN A 341 8.87 37.57 -5.13
C GLN A 341 7.99 36.33 -4.98
N VAL A 342 6.97 36.26 -5.82
CA VAL A 342 6.13 35.06 -5.99
C VAL A 342 6.77 34.09 -6.98
N PRO A 343 6.51 32.77 -6.86
CA PRO A 343 6.97 31.80 -7.86
C PRO A 343 6.47 32.21 -9.25
N ASP A 344 7.36 32.18 -10.25
CA ASP A 344 7.02 32.43 -11.64
C ASP A 344 6.22 31.25 -12.22
N LEU A 345 4.94 31.23 -11.88
CA LEU A 345 3.92 30.36 -12.45
C LEU A 345 3.43 30.96 -13.77
N SER A 346 4.30 30.98 -14.78
CA SER A 346 3.89 31.38 -16.13
C SER A 346 2.65 30.57 -16.56
N ARG A 347 1.65 31.22 -17.15
CA ARG A 347 0.39 30.58 -17.57
C ARG A 347 0.65 29.32 -18.40
N ARG A 348 1.64 29.37 -19.31
CA ARG A 348 2.04 28.25 -20.16
C ARG A 348 2.50 27.03 -19.35
N ARG A 349 3.35 27.21 -18.33
CA ARG A 349 3.83 26.10 -17.48
C ARG A 349 2.72 25.48 -16.65
N VAL A 350 1.83 26.29 -16.09
CA VAL A 350 0.68 25.80 -15.32
C VAL A 350 -0.27 25.02 -16.22
N LEU A 351 -0.64 25.56 -17.38
CA LEU A 351 -1.48 24.86 -18.36
C LEU A 351 -0.83 23.57 -18.85
N ALA A 352 0.48 23.55 -19.08
CA ALA A 352 1.22 22.35 -19.44
C ALA A 352 1.17 21.29 -18.32
N ALA A 353 1.36 21.69 -17.05
CA ALA A 353 1.29 20.78 -15.91
C ALA A 353 -0.12 20.20 -15.71
N LEU A 354 -1.14 21.07 -15.78
CA LEU A 354 -2.54 20.66 -15.68
C LEU A 354 -2.95 19.74 -16.85
N GLY A 355 -2.60 20.12 -18.08
CA GLY A 355 -2.83 19.32 -19.27
C GLY A 355 -2.14 17.95 -19.19
N THR A 356 -0.89 17.91 -18.75
CA THR A 356 -0.16 16.65 -18.53
C THR A 356 -0.82 15.81 -17.44
N GLY A 357 -1.27 16.41 -16.33
CA GLY A 357 -1.96 15.69 -15.26
C GLY A 357 -3.33 15.13 -15.67
N LEU A 358 -4.01 15.75 -16.64
CA LEU A 358 -5.27 15.26 -17.19
C LEU A 358 -5.06 14.17 -18.27
N VAL A 359 -4.01 14.30 -19.09
CA VAL A 359 -3.79 13.45 -20.28
C VAL A 359 -2.87 12.26 -20.00
N ALA A 360 -1.85 12.40 -19.15
CA ALA A 360 -0.89 11.32 -18.92
C ALA A 360 -1.50 10.09 -18.23
N PRO A 361 -2.34 10.21 -17.18
CA PRO A 361 -2.97 9.04 -16.56
C PRO A 361 -3.76 8.13 -17.53
N PRO A 362 -4.69 8.63 -18.37
CA PRO A 362 -5.42 7.77 -19.30
C PRO A 362 -4.49 7.18 -20.37
N LEU A 363 -3.48 7.92 -20.85
CA LEU A 363 -2.48 7.39 -21.79
C LEU A 363 -1.65 6.25 -21.18
N LEU A 364 -1.17 6.42 -19.95
CA LEU A 364 -0.44 5.39 -19.22
C LEU A 364 -1.33 4.17 -18.93
N ARG A 365 -2.65 4.37 -18.77
CA ARG A 365 -3.60 3.25 -18.68
C ARG A 365 -3.78 2.50 -19.99
N LEU A 366 -3.90 3.21 -21.11
CA LEU A 366 -3.96 2.60 -22.44
C LEU A 366 -2.70 1.79 -22.77
N GLY A 367 -1.55 2.21 -22.24
CA GLY A 367 -0.29 1.46 -22.34
C GLY A 367 -0.13 0.30 -21.37
N GLY A 368 -1.15 -0.04 -20.56
CA GLY A 368 -1.08 -1.13 -19.57
C GLY A 368 -0.16 -0.87 -18.37
N LEU A 369 0.38 0.34 -18.22
CA LEU A 369 1.25 0.71 -17.09
C LEU A 369 0.46 1.09 -15.83
N LEU A 370 -0.77 1.57 -16.04
CA LEU A 370 -1.75 1.88 -15.00
C LEU A 370 -3.03 1.10 -15.32
N GLY A 371 -3.69 0.50 -14.33
CA GLY A 371 -4.84 -0.34 -14.62
C GLY A 371 -5.33 -1.03 -13.37
N PRO A 372 -6.64 -1.13 -13.14
CA PRO A 372 -7.17 -2.09 -12.20
C PRO A 372 -7.19 -3.48 -12.86
N ASP A 373 -6.09 -3.87 -13.54
CA ASP A 373 -5.97 -5.21 -14.08
C ASP A 373 -6.12 -6.15 -12.91
N TRP A 374 -7.21 -6.89 -12.92
CA TRP A 374 -7.52 -7.80 -11.85
C TRP A 374 -6.43 -8.87 -11.87
N ASP A 375 -5.59 -8.87 -10.84
CA ASP A 375 -4.60 -9.91 -10.63
C ASP A 375 -5.11 -10.84 -9.52
N PRO A 376 -5.31 -12.15 -9.79
CA PRO A 376 -5.75 -13.10 -8.79
C PRO A 376 -4.79 -13.21 -7.60
N ARG A 377 -3.53 -12.79 -7.75
CA ARG A 377 -2.54 -12.81 -6.67
C ARG A 377 -2.66 -11.59 -5.73
N LEU A 378 -3.43 -10.56 -6.10
CA LEU A 378 -3.70 -9.38 -5.26
C LEU A 378 -4.76 -9.66 -4.18
N VAL A 379 -4.41 -10.55 -3.25
CA VAL A 379 -5.19 -10.81 -2.04
C VAL A 379 -4.99 -9.64 -1.08
N ARG A 380 -6.07 -8.91 -0.77
CA ARG A 380 -6.04 -7.69 0.08
C ARG A 380 -6.45 -8.01 1.52
N PRO A 381 -6.03 -7.21 2.51
CA PRO A 381 -6.43 -7.38 3.91
C PRO A 381 -7.94 -7.35 4.13
N PRO A 382 -8.42 -7.93 5.25
CA PRO A 382 -9.83 -7.85 5.62
C PRO A 382 -10.26 -6.39 5.76
N GLY A 383 -11.45 -6.07 5.25
CA GLY A 383 -11.97 -4.70 5.22
C GLY A 383 -11.44 -3.83 4.07
N ALA A 384 -10.54 -4.32 3.22
CA ALA A 384 -10.12 -3.59 2.03
C ALA A 384 -11.30 -3.36 1.07
N LEU A 385 -11.36 -2.16 0.50
CA LEU A 385 -12.35 -1.81 -0.52
C LEU A 385 -12.09 -2.57 -1.83
N ALA A 386 -13.06 -2.49 -2.76
CA ALA A 386 -12.87 -2.91 -4.14
C ALA A 386 -11.65 -2.18 -4.76
N GLU A 387 -10.90 -2.84 -5.63
CA GLU A 387 -9.54 -2.44 -6.04
C GLU A 387 -9.43 -0.96 -6.45
N GLY A 388 -10.28 -0.47 -7.36
CA GLY A 388 -10.23 0.93 -7.78
C GLY A 388 -10.49 1.93 -6.64
N ARG A 389 -11.42 1.63 -5.72
CA ARG A 389 -11.69 2.47 -4.55
C ARG A 389 -10.59 2.36 -3.49
N PHE A 390 -9.96 1.20 -3.37
CA PHE A 390 -8.82 0.97 -2.49
C PHE A 390 -7.61 1.79 -2.95
N LEU A 391 -7.27 1.70 -4.23
CA LEU A 391 -6.17 2.45 -4.85
C LEU A 391 -6.40 3.96 -4.84
N ALA A 392 -7.67 4.40 -4.87
CA ALA A 392 -8.04 5.81 -4.73
C ALA A 392 -8.04 6.33 -3.28
N ARG A 393 -7.81 5.48 -2.26
CA ARG A 393 -7.69 5.90 -0.85
C ARG A 393 -6.34 5.58 -0.20
N CYS A 394 -5.61 4.57 -0.69
CA CYS A 394 -4.40 4.11 -0.01
C CYS A 394 -3.28 5.15 -0.08
N LEU A 395 -2.86 5.69 1.08
CA LEU A 395 -1.73 6.63 1.18
C LEU A 395 -0.35 5.97 1.05
N ARG A 396 -0.28 4.63 1.02
CA ARG A 396 0.97 3.85 0.95
C ARG A 396 1.93 4.12 2.14
N CYS A 397 1.36 4.37 3.32
CA CYS A 397 2.09 4.70 4.55
C CYS A 397 2.72 3.48 5.27
N GLY A 398 2.34 2.25 4.93
CA GLY A 398 2.91 1.03 5.52
C GLY A 398 2.38 0.66 6.93
N GLN A 399 1.53 1.47 7.56
CA GLN A 399 1.04 1.22 8.93
C GLN A 399 0.34 -0.14 9.08
N CYS A 400 -0.51 -0.51 8.12
CA CYS A 400 -1.24 -1.78 8.15
C CYS A 400 -0.32 -3.01 8.03
N MET A 401 0.82 -2.88 7.34
CA MET A 401 1.82 -3.96 7.23
C MET A 401 2.62 -4.08 8.52
N ARG A 402 2.91 -2.96 9.19
CA ARG A 402 3.65 -2.96 10.47
C ARG A 402 2.82 -3.56 11.61
N VAL A 403 1.55 -3.17 11.74
CA VAL A 403 0.66 -3.68 12.80
C VAL A 403 0.25 -5.14 12.60
N CYS A 404 0.51 -5.72 11.43
CA CYS A 404 0.14 -7.10 11.14
C CYS A 404 0.90 -8.06 12.06
N PRO A 405 0.24 -8.84 12.94
CA PRO A 405 0.95 -9.69 13.91
C PRO A 405 1.70 -10.85 13.25
N THR A 406 1.19 -11.38 12.13
CA THR A 406 1.81 -12.51 11.44
C THR A 406 2.85 -12.10 10.40
N GLY A 407 2.96 -10.80 10.08
CA GLY A 407 3.86 -10.34 9.02
C GLY A 407 3.44 -10.73 7.59
N VAL A 408 2.25 -11.32 7.41
CA VAL A 408 1.75 -11.77 6.10
C VAL A 408 1.47 -10.61 5.13
N LEU A 409 1.22 -9.42 5.65
CA LEU A 409 1.01 -8.21 4.84
C LEU A 409 2.34 -7.62 4.39
N GLN A 410 2.54 -7.63 3.08
CA GLN A 410 3.76 -7.22 2.40
C GLN A 410 3.47 -6.07 1.43
N PRO A 411 4.45 -5.21 1.14
CA PRO A 411 4.26 -4.17 0.13
C PRO A 411 4.29 -4.81 -1.27
N ALA A 412 3.28 -4.50 -2.08
CA ALA A 412 3.20 -4.97 -3.46
C ALA A 412 4.35 -4.39 -4.31
N GLY A 413 4.94 -5.25 -5.15
CA GLY A 413 5.98 -4.88 -6.10
C GLY A 413 5.42 -4.32 -7.41
N LEU A 414 6.32 -4.06 -8.36
CA LEU A 414 5.98 -3.55 -9.69
C LEU A 414 5.23 -4.56 -10.57
N SER A 415 5.28 -5.85 -10.22
CA SER A 415 4.58 -6.92 -10.95
C SER A 415 3.05 -6.81 -10.91
N PHE A 416 2.51 -5.97 -10.02
CA PHE A 416 1.09 -5.69 -9.87
C PHE A 416 0.67 -4.34 -10.48
N GLY A 417 1.54 -3.73 -11.30
CA GLY A 417 1.35 -2.40 -11.86
C GLY A 417 1.82 -1.26 -10.96
N LEU A 418 2.00 -0.07 -11.54
CA LEU A 418 2.52 1.11 -10.83
C LEU A 418 1.55 1.65 -9.76
N GLU A 419 0.24 1.46 -9.94
CA GLU A 419 -0.77 1.89 -8.97
C GLU A 419 -0.74 1.05 -7.68
N ALA A 420 -0.42 -0.24 -7.80
CA ALA A 420 -0.30 -1.15 -6.67
C ALA A 420 1.04 -1.02 -5.93
N LEU A 421 2.03 -0.32 -6.47
CA LEU A 421 3.36 -0.21 -5.85
C LEU A 421 3.28 0.24 -4.39
N TRP A 422 3.84 -0.58 -3.50
CA TRP A 422 3.90 -0.41 -2.05
C TRP A 422 2.53 -0.36 -1.34
N THR A 423 1.47 -0.80 -2.00
CA THR A 423 0.18 -1.08 -1.35
C THR A 423 0.23 -2.44 -0.62
N PRO A 424 -0.54 -2.66 0.46
CA PRO A 424 -0.52 -3.92 1.21
C PRO A 424 -1.15 -5.08 0.44
N VAL A 425 -0.41 -6.18 0.27
CA VAL A 425 -0.87 -7.46 -0.30
C VAL A 425 -0.53 -8.59 0.67
N LEU A 426 -1.38 -9.62 0.75
CA LEU A 426 -1.06 -10.80 1.55
C LEU A 426 -0.13 -11.71 0.76
N ASN A 427 1.09 -11.89 1.28
CA ASN A 427 1.98 -12.93 0.81
C ASN A 427 2.00 -14.07 1.83
N MET A 428 1.20 -15.09 1.58
CA MET A 428 1.01 -16.23 2.49
C MET A 428 2.27 -17.10 2.67
N THR A 429 3.34 -16.84 1.92
CA THR A 429 4.62 -17.55 2.07
C THR A 429 5.60 -16.88 3.03
N ILE A 430 5.32 -15.63 3.43
CA ILE A 430 6.16 -14.83 4.33
C ILE A 430 5.40 -14.60 5.64
N GLY A 431 6.15 -14.56 6.75
CA GLY A 431 5.61 -14.34 8.08
C GLY A 431 5.55 -15.63 8.90
N THR A 432 4.81 -15.58 9.99
CA THR A 432 4.64 -16.71 10.93
C THR A 432 3.40 -17.55 10.66
N SER A 433 2.41 -16.98 9.95
CA SER A 433 1.23 -17.69 9.46
C SER A 433 0.46 -16.84 8.44
N GLY A 434 -0.65 -17.39 7.93
CA GLY A 434 -1.61 -16.63 7.11
C GLY A 434 -2.33 -15.49 7.87
N CYS A 435 -3.42 -14.98 7.30
CA CYS A 435 -4.26 -14.01 7.99
C CYS A 435 -5.05 -14.66 9.13
N GLN A 436 -4.78 -14.24 10.37
CA GLN A 436 -5.44 -14.75 11.58
C GLN A 436 -6.94 -14.47 11.59
N LEU A 437 -7.72 -15.46 12.04
CA LEU A 437 -9.19 -15.43 11.99
C LEU A 437 -9.78 -14.30 12.84
N ARG A 438 -9.30 -14.12 14.08
CA ARG A 438 -9.80 -13.12 15.06
C ARG A 438 -9.01 -11.80 15.09
N CYS A 439 -8.31 -11.45 14.02
CA CYS A 439 -7.52 -10.21 13.94
C CYS A 439 -8.14 -9.18 12.97
N VAL A 440 -8.24 -7.92 13.39
CA VAL A 440 -8.77 -6.79 12.58
C VAL A 440 -7.87 -5.54 12.62
N ALA A 441 -6.62 -5.67 13.08
CA ALA A 441 -5.73 -4.54 13.38
C ALA A 441 -5.46 -3.61 12.18
N CYS A 442 -5.31 -4.17 10.98
CA CYS A 442 -5.01 -3.39 9.77
C CYS A 442 -6.08 -2.35 9.40
N GLY A 443 -7.36 -2.64 9.68
CA GLY A 443 -8.47 -1.72 9.43
C GLY A 443 -8.54 -0.58 10.45
N HIS A 444 -8.05 -0.80 11.67
CA HIS A 444 -8.06 0.22 12.72
C HIS A 444 -6.90 1.22 12.60
N VAL A 445 -5.78 0.83 11.99
CA VAL A 445 -4.63 1.74 11.79
C VAL A 445 -4.72 2.50 10.46
N CYS A 446 -5.67 2.21 9.58
CA CYS A 446 -5.74 2.82 8.25
C CYS A 446 -6.36 4.25 8.32
N PRO A 447 -5.60 5.35 8.13
CA PRO A 447 -6.12 6.71 8.29
C PRO A 447 -7.15 7.09 7.21
N SER A 448 -6.92 6.65 5.97
CA SER A 448 -7.76 7.00 4.83
C SER A 448 -8.97 6.09 4.63
N ALA A 449 -9.18 5.11 5.53
CA ALA A 449 -10.19 4.07 5.38
C ALA A 449 -10.17 3.34 4.01
N ALA A 450 -8.98 3.20 3.40
CA ALA A 450 -8.77 2.27 2.27
C ALA A 450 -9.01 0.82 2.72
N ILE A 451 -8.61 0.51 3.94
CA ILE A 451 -9.04 -0.65 4.71
C ILE A 451 -10.02 -0.12 5.75
N ARG A 452 -11.30 -0.44 5.61
CA ARG A 452 -12.30 0.03 6.56
C ARG A 452 -12.09 -0.65 7.92
N PRO A 453 -12.29 0.05 9.05
CA PRO A 453 -12.34 -0.61 10.34
C PRO A 453 -13.53 -1.57 10.37
N ILE A 454 -13.30 -2.80 10.82
CA ILE A 454 -14.32 -3.86 10.93
C ILE A 454 -14.25 -4.47 12.31
N SER A 455 -15.38 -5.01 12.80
CA SER A 455 -15.38 -5.78 14.04
C SER A 455 -14.94 -7.23 13.78
N VAL A 456 -14.51 -7.93 14.84
CA VAL A 456 -14.22 -9.38 14.74
C VAL A 456 -15.49 -10.15 14.39
N GLN A 457 -16.65 -9.74 14.91
CA GLN A 457 -17.95 -10.34 14.56
C GLN A 457 -18.27 -10.18 13.07
N GLU A 458 -18.02 -9.00 12.50
CA GLU A 458 -18.20 -8.77 11.05
C GLU A 458 -17.25 -9.64 10.22
N LYS A 459 -15.98 -9.72 10.62
CA LYS A 459 -15.00 -10.58 9.93
C LYS A 459 -15.42 -12.04 9.93
N LEU A 460 -15.99 -12.51 11.04
CA LEU A 460 -16.48 -13.88 11.22
C LEU A 460 -17.88 -14.12 10.65
N GLY A 461 -18.62 -13.07 10.28
CA GLY A 461 -20.02 -13.20 9.88
C GLY A 461 -20.91 -13.67 11.03
N GLN A 462 -20.69 -13.17 12.25
CA GLN A 462 -21.42 -13.55 13.46
C GLN A 462 -22.29 -12.40 13.98
N GLY A 463 -23.27 -12.74 14.82
CA GLY A 463 -24.19 -11.77 15.42
C GLY A 463 -24.96 -11.00 14.35
N PRO A 464 -24.90 -9.64 14.34
CA PRO A 464 -25.65 -8.84 13.37
C PRO A 464 -25.20 -9.05 11.91
N PHE A 465 -24.05 -9.69 11.68
CA PHE A 465 -23.52 -9.97 10.34
C PHE A 465 -23.79 -11.40 9.85
N ALA A 466 -24.58 -12.20 10.60
CA ALA A 466 -24.88 -13.59 10.25
C ALA A 466 -25.46 -13.75 8.83
N ALA A 467 -26.36 -12.84 8.42
CA ALA A 467 -26.96 -12.86 7.09
C ALA A 467 -25.96 -12.60 5.94
N GLN A 468 -24.84 -11.91 6.23
CA GLN A 468 -23.81 -11.59 5.22
C GLN A 468 -22.76 -12.71 5.10
N GLY A 469 -22.64 -13.56 6.13
CA GLY A 469 -21.60 -14.57 6.23
C GLY A 469 -20.21 -14.00 6.51
N PRO A 470 -19.19 -14.86 6.66
CA PRO A 470 -17.82 -14.44 6.96
C PRO A 470 -17.21 -13.65 5.81
N LEU A 471 -16.34 -12.70 6.15
CA LEU A 471 -15.61 -11.90 5.17
C LEU A 471 -14.54 -12.77 4.50
N ARG A 472 -14.67 -12.96 3.18
CA ARG A 472 -13.74 -13.73 2.36
C ARG A 472 -12.66 -12.82 1.78
N LEU A 473 -11.40 -13.17 2.00
CA LEU A 473 -10.23 -12.52 1.38
C LEU A 473 -9.96 -13.06 -0.02
N GLY A 474 -10.39 -14.29 -0.28
CA GLY A 474 -10.05 -15.07 -1.46
C GLY A 474 -10.45 -16.54 -1.30
N THR A 475 -9.97 -17.41 -2.19
CA THR A 475 -10.20 -18.86 -2.16
C THR A 475 -8.90 -19.63 -2.36
N ALA A 476 -8.75 -20.74 -1.65
CA ALA A 476 -7.61 -21.64 -1.81
C ALA A 476 -7.84 -22.64 -2.95
N PHE A 477 -6.85 -22.81 -3.82
CA PHE A 477 -6.86 -23.75 -4.94
C PHE A 477 -5.68 -24.71 -4.82
N ILE A 478 -5.93 -26.00 -5.12
CA ILE A 478 -4.94 -27.07 -5.05
C ILE A 478 -4.43 -27.37 -6.45
N ASP A 479 -3.12 -27.27 -6.62
CA ASP A 479 -2.39 -27.70 -7.80
C ASP A 479 -2.11 -29.21 -7.68
N ARG A 480 -2.88 -30.01 -8.43
CA ARG A 480 -2.78 -31.47 -8.41
C ARG A 480 -1.43 -31.97 -8.91
N GLY A 481 -0.73 -31.22 -9.77
CA GLY A 481 0.60 -31.59 -10.25
C GLY A 481 1.72 -31.41 -9.22
N ARG A 482 1.44 -30.73 -8.10
CA ARG A 482 2.41 -30.50 -7.01
C ARG A 482 1.97 -31.09 -5.66
N CYS A 483 0.68 -31.32 -5.48
CA CYS A 483 0.13 -31.80 -4.22
C CYS A 483 0.60 -33.23 -3.95
N LEU A 484 1.19 -33.49 -2.78
CA LEU A 484 1.83 -34.78 -2.47
C LEU A 484 0.89 -36.00 -2.64
N PRO A 485 -0.37 -35.98 -2.16
CA PRO A 485 -1.32 -37.08 -2.41
C PRO A 485 -1.80 -37.23 -3.86
N TRP A 486 -1.60 -36.23 -4.72
CA TRP A 486 -2.06 -36.26 -6.12
C TRP A 486 -0.92 -36.57 -7.10
N ALA A 487 0.27 -36.03 -6.87
CA ALA A 487 1.39 -36.09 -7.80
C ALA A 487 2.44 -37.15 -7.44
N MET A 488 2.54 -37.55 -6.17
CA MET A 488 3.62 -38.42 -5.67
C MET A 488 3.11 -39.62 -4.86
N ASP A 489 1.79 -39.82 -4.79
CA ASP A 489 1.15 -40.85 -3.98
C ASP A 489 1.67 -40.89 -2.52
N ARG A 490 1.91 -39.69 -1.96
CA ARG A 490 2.40 -39.52 -0.58
C ARG A 490 1.28 -39.02 0.35
N PRO A 491 0.97 -39.71 1.46
CA PRO A 491 -0.01 -39.25 2.44
C PRO A 491 0.31 -37.86 3.01
N CYS A 492 -0.66 -36.96 3.02
CA CYS A 492 -0.52 -35.61 3.57
C CYS A 492 -1.89 -35.02 3.94
N ILE A 493 -2.04 -34.57 5.19
CA ILE A 493 -3.29 -33.96 5.71
C ILE A 493 -3.13 -32.52 6.19
N VAL A 494 -1.97 -31.91 5.97
CA VAL A 494 -1.56 -30.62 6.55
C VAL A 494 -2.61 -29.52 6.30
N CYS A 495 -3.17 -29.44 5.10
CA CYS A 495 -4.16 -28.42 4.76
C CYS A 495 -5.52 -28.63 5.43
N GLN A 496 -5.92 -29.88 5.69
CA GLN A 496 -7.12 -30.17 6.48
C GLN A 496 -6.87 -29.82 7.95
N GLU A 497 -5.73 -30.23 8.52
CA GLU A 497 -5.43 -30.02 9.93
C GLU A 497 -5.33 -28.54 10.28
N ASN A 498 -4.65 -27.76 9.44
CA ASN A 498 -4.44 -26.33 9.68
C ASN A 498 -5.59 -25.42 9.24
N CYS A 499 -6.70 -25.97 8.71
CA CYS A 499 -7.85 -25.14 8.34
C CYS A 499 -8.54 -24.57 9.60
N PRO A 500 -8.50 -23.24 9.84
CA PRO A 500 -8.99 -22.65 11.08
C PRO A 500 -10.52 -22.41 11.09
N VAL A 501 -11.18 -22.58 9.94
CA VAL A 501 -12.62 -22.35 9.80
C VAL A 501 -13.38 -23.53 10.42
N SER A 502 -14.49 -23.25 11.11
CA SER A 502 -15.40 -24.26 11.63
C SER A 502 -16.82 -24.00 11.12
N PRO A 503 -17.45 -24.94 10.38
CA PRO A 503 -16.88 -26.20 9.87
C PRO A 503 -15.67 -25.99 8.94
N LYS A 504 -14.77 -26.99 8.85
CA LYS A 504 -13.58 -26.92 8.00
C LYS A 504 -13.95 -26.67 6.54
N ALA A 505 -13.19 -25.77 5.90
CA ALA A 505 -13.29 -25.49 4.47
C ALA A 505 -12.45 -26.43 3.62
N ILE A 506 -11.50 -27.16 4.22
CA ILE A 506 -10.64 -28.13 3.55
C ILE A 506 -10.88 -29.49 4.19
N PHE A 507 -11.25 -30.46 3.38
CA PHE A 507 -11.50 -31.85 3.79
C PHE A 507 -10.72 -32.80 2.90
N THR A 508 -10.53 -34.03 3.35
CA THR A 508 -9.87 -35.08 2.58
C THR A 508 -10.86 -36.16 2.16
N ARG A 509 -10.63 -36.75 0.98
CA ARG A 509 -11.33 -37.96 0.52
C ARG A 509 -10.32 -39.09 0.48
N VAL A 510 -10.74 -40.25 0.99
CA VAL A 510 -9.90 -41.45 0.97
C VAL A 510 -9.94 -42.02 -0.44
N GLN A 511 -8.76 -42.20 -1.03
CA GLN A 511 -8.57 -42.86 -2.31
C GLN A 511 -7.48 -43.91 -2.17
N PHE A 512 -7.63 -45.05 -2.87
CA PHE A 512 -6.63 -46.10 -2.91
C PHE A 512 -6.01 -46.13 -4.31
N ASN A 513 -4.72 -45.86 -4.39
CA ASN A 513 -3.98 -45.87 -5.66
C ASN A 513 -3.01 -47.06 -5.69
N PRO A 514 -2.92 -47.80 -6.81
CA PRO A 514 -1.93 -48.85 -6.96
C PRO A 514 -0.52 -48.27 -7.05
N VAL A 515 0.40 -48.78 -6.24
CA VAL A 515 1.81 -48.33 -6.20
C VAL A 515 2.78 -49.32 -6.85
N LEU A 516 2.34 -50.56 -7.07
CA LEU A 516 3.11 -51.62 -7.69
C LEU A 516 2.28 -52.29 -8.79
N PRO A 517 2.93 -52.95 -9.76
CA PRO A 517 2.25 -53.88 -10.67
C PRO A 517 1.48 -54.93 -9.87
N GLU A 518 0.49 -55.57 -10.49
CA GLU A 518 -0.18 -56.71 -9.89
C GLU A 518 0.82 -57.82 -9.57
N LEU A 519 0.78 -58.31 -8.34
CA LEU A 519 1.62 -59.41 -7.85
C LEU A 519 0.79 -60.68 -7.77
N SER A 520 1.41 -61.85 -8.00
CA SER A 520 0.74 -63.14 -7.84
C SER A 520 1.03 -63.72 -6.46
N VAL A 521 0.02 -64.28 -5.80
CA VAL A 521 0.19 -64.96 -4.49
C VAL A 521 0.85 -66.32 -4.71
N ALA A 522 2.06 -66.51 -4.19
CA ALA A 522 2.73 -67.80 -4.19
C ALA A 522 2.23 -68.68 -3.04
N ARG A 523 2.06 -68.11 -1.84
CA ARG A 523 1.58 -68.80 -0.65
C ARG A 523 0.96 -67.82 0.33
N SER A 524 -0.02 -68.27 1.10
CA SER A 524 -0.63 -67.50 2.19
C SER A 524 -0.58 -68.30 3.50
N LEU A 525 -0.02 -67.71 4.55
CA LEU A 525 0.18 -68.33 5.88
C LEU A 525 -0.17 -67.33 6.97
N GLY A 526 -1.29 -67.51 7.67
CA GLY A 526 -1.53 -66.91 9.00
C GLY A 526 -1.29 -65.40 9.16
N GLY A 527 -1.63 -64.57 8.16
CA GLY A 527 -1.37 -63.11 8.17
C GLY A 527 -0.19 -62.67 7.30
N GLU A 528 0.48 -63.60 6.63
CA GLU A 528 1.57 -63.34 5.69
C GLU A 528 1.20 -63.83 4.29
N ILE A 529 1.57 -63.04 3.28
CA ILE A 529 1.41 -63.40 1.86
C ILE A 529 2.78 -63.34 1.19
N ILE A 530 3.21 -64.46 0.62
CA ILE A 530 4.40 -64.55 -0.23
C ILE A 530 3.98 -64.21 -1.65
N VAL A 531 4.65 -63.24 -2.27
CA VAL A 531 4.33 -62.69 -3.60
C VAL A 531 5.39 -63.06 -4.65
N SER A 532 4.96 -63.19 -5.90
CA SER A 532 5.80 -63.42 -7.07
C SER A 532 5.42 -62.46 -8.21
N PRO A 533 6.37 -61.77 -8.87
CA PRO A 533 7.81 -61.80 -8.60
C PRO A 533 8.15 -61.10 -7.28
N GLY A 534 9.19 -61.60 -6.59
CA GLY A 534 9.77 -60.91 -5.44
C GLY A 534 10.57 -59.66 -5.85
N GLY A 535 11.33 -59.08 -4.92
CA GLY A 535 12.13 -57.88 -5.14
C GLY A 535 11.52 -56.61 -4.55
N LEU A 536 10.60 -56.74 -3.59
CA LEU A 536 10.12 -55.62 -2.79
C LEU A 536 11.28 -55.04 -1.97
N LYS A 537 11.34 -53.72 -1.82
CA LYS A 537 12.32 -53.11 -0.91
C LYS A 537 11.90 -53.41 0.54
N PRO A 538 12.72 -54.12 1.35
CA PRO A 538 12.34 -54.50 2.71
C PRO A 538 12.00 -53.26 3.56
N GLY A 539 10.91 -53.34 4.32
CA GLY A 539 10.43 -52.27 5.21
C GLY A 539 9.77 -51.06 4.53
N ALA A 540 9.68 -51.01 3.20
CA ALA A 540 9.13 -49.86 2.48
C ALA A 540 7.59 -49.72 2.61
N LEU A 541 6.87 -50.82 2.88
CA LEU A 541 5.41 -50.87 2.90
C LEU A 541 4.83 -50.94 4.33
N GLY A 542 5.68 -50.91 5.36
CA GLY A 542 5.29 -51.02 6.77
C GLY A 542 4.85 -49.71 7.44
N THR A 543 4.63 -48.63 6.69
CA THR A 543 4.30 -47.30 7.27
C THR A 543 2.84 -47.20 7.77
N GLY A 544 2.01 -48.21 7.51
CA GLY A 544 0.60 -48.25 7.88
C GLY A 544 -0.36 -47.62 6.86
N ASP A 545 0.16 -46.99 5.80
CA ASP A 545 -0.64 -46.40 4.73
C ASP A 545 -0.90 -47.37 3.56
N TYR A 546 -0.18 -48.50 3.52
CA TYR A 546 -0.30 -49.48 2.44
C TYR A 546 -1.29 -50.59 2.78
N TYR A 547 -1.98 -51.04 1.74
CA TYR A 547 -3.00 -52.08 1.80
C TYR A 547 -2.77 -53.08 0.68
N CYS A 548 -3.02 -54.35 0.97
CA CYS A 548 -3.09 -55.41 -0.02
C CYS A 548 -4.57 -55.63 -0.36
N ARG A 549 -4.94 -55.65 -1.64
CA ARG A 549 -6.32 -55.87 -2.11
C ARG A 549 -6.39 -56.98 -3.15
N ALA A 550 -7.37 -57.86 -2.99
CA ALA A 550 -7.84 -58.86 -3.94
C ALA A 550 -9.37 -58.76 -4.09
N GLU A 551 -9.99 -59.52 -5.00
CA GLU A 551 -11.45 -59.52 -5.19
C GLU A 551 -12.20 -59.71 -3.86
N GLY A 552 -12.95 -58.69 -3.44
CA GLY A 552 -13.73 -58.71 -2.19
C GLY A 552 -12.91 -58.72 -0.89
N TRP A 553 -11.58 -58.62 -0.96
CA TRP A 553 -10.69 -58.74 0.19
C TRP A 553 -9.69 -57.60 0.28
N GLN A 554 -9.50 -57.05 1.48
CA GLN A 554 -8.51 -56.00 1.73
C GLN A 554 -7.93 -56.11 3.14
N ALA A 555 -6.60 -56.00 3.25
CA ALA A 555 -5.90 -55.96 4.53
C ALA A 555 -4.83 -54.87 4.55
N ARG A 556 -4.57 -54.28 5.73
CA ARG A 556 -3.50 -53.30 5.91
C ARG A 556 -2.15 -54.02 6.01
N ILE A 557 -1.14 -53.52 5.32
CA ILE A 557 0.23 -54.02 5.39
C ILE A 557 0.91 -53.44 6.63
N THR A 558 1.43 -54.29 7.50
CA THR A 558 2.16 -53.91 8.72
C THR A 558 3.67 -53.95 8.53
N GLY A 559 4.16 -54.69 7.54
CA GLY A 559 5.56 -54.79 7.20
C GLY A 559 5.77 -55.60 5.91
N ASN A 560 6.98 -55.60 5.38
CA ASN A 560 7.33 -56.41 4.22
C ASN A 560 8.82 -56.81 4.21
N THR A 561 9.11 -58.00 3.71
CA THR A 561 10.46 -58.46 3.30
C THR A 561 10.62 -58.27 1.79
N ALA A 562 11.59 -58.96 1.18
CA ALA A 562 11.82 -58.93 -0.27
C ALA A 562 10.70 -59.61 -1.08
N ASP A 563 9.98 -60.53 -0.45
CA ASP A 563 9.05 -61.48 -1.07
C ASP A 563 7.79 -61.71 -0.24
N THR A 564 7.74 -61.22 1.00
CA THR A 564 6.61 -61.44 1.92
C THR A 564 5.99 -60.11 2.34
N LEU A 565 4.65 -60.07 2.36
CA LEU A 565 3.85 -59.00 2.95
C LEU A 565 3.26 -59.47 4.28
N LEU A 566 3.55 -58.74 5.36
CA LEU A 566 2.95 -58.93 6.67
C LEU A 566 1.67 -58.09 6.76
N LEU A 567 0.58 -58.69 7.20
CA LEU A 567 -0.75 -58.08 7.18
C LEU A 567 -1.37 -58.03 8.56
N ALA A 568 -2.08 -56.93 8.84
CA ALA A 568 -3.00 -56.88 9.96
C ALA A 568 -4.20 -57.82 9.71
N PRO A 569 -4.89 -58.29 10.76
CA PRO A 569 -6.08 -59.13 10.63
C PRO A 569 -7.06 -58.53 9.62
N PRO A 570 -7.48 -59.29 8.59
CA PRO A 570 -8.30 -58.74 7.51
C PRO A 570 -9.70 -58.35 8.00
N GLN A 571 -10.28 -57.32 7.38
CA GLN A 571 -11.72 -57.08 7.47
C GLN A 571 -12.41 -57.92 6.40
N GLY A 572 -12.80 -59.17 6.72
CA GLY A 572 -13.51 -60.07 5.80
C GLY A 572 -13.01 -61.53 5.84
N TRP A 573 -13.43 -62.32 4.84
CA TRP A 573 -13.03 -63.73 4.64
C TRP A 573 -11.50 -63.88 4.46
N GLY A 574 -10.98 -65.09 4.63
CA GLY A 574 -9.54 -65.40 4.70
C GLY A 574 -8.68 -64.90 3.52
N PRO A 575 -7.34 -64.85 3.71
CA PRO A 575 -6.42 -64.30 2.72
C PRO A 575 -6.48 -65.03 1.37
N PRO A 576 -6.20 -64.34 0.24
CA PRO A 576 -6.31 -64.90 -1.10
C PRO A 576 -5.42 -66.12 -1.29
N GLY A 577 -5.96 -67.16 -1.92
CA GLY A 577 -5.25 -68.41 -2.20
C GLY A 577 -4.14 -68.27 -3.25
N PRO A 578 -3.26 -69.29 -3.37
CA PRO A 578 -2.19 -69.32 -4.36
C PRO A 578 -2.70 -69.10 -5.80
N GLY A 579 -1.92 -68.37 -6.61
CA GLY A 579 -2.24 -68.06 -8.00
C GLY A 579 -3.20 -66.88 -8.21
N LYS A 580 -3.82 -66.36 -7.14
CA LYS A 580 -4.63 -65.13 -7.23
C LYS A 580 -3.74 -63.90 -7.33
N LYS A 581 -4.22 -62.89 -8.05
CA LYS A 581 -3.54 -61.60 -8.17
C LYS A 581 -3.91 -60.68 -7.01
N VAL A 582 -2.91 -59.97 -6.50
CA VAL A 582 -3.06 -58.95 -5.45
C VAL A 582 -2.47 -57.62 -5.93
N SER A 583 -3.14 -56.54 -5.54
CA SER A 583 -2.68 -55.17 -5.76
C SER A 583 -2.21 -54.56 -4.45
N VAL A 584 -1.01 -53.96 -4.48
CA VAL A 584 -0.53 -53.13 -3.37
C VAL A 584 -1.00 -51.71 -3.61
N LEU A 585 -1.85 -51.24 -2.71
CA LEU A 585 -2.47 -49.93 -2.77
C LEU A 585 -1.92 -49.05 -1.66
N VAL A 586 -1.75 -47.76 -1.92
CA VAL A 586 -1.55 -46.75 -0.87
C VAL A 586 -2.85 -46.03 -0.59
N ARG A 587 -3.19 -45.87 0.69
CA ARG A 587 -4.34 -45.11 1.16
C ARG A 587 -3.97 -43.63 1.22
N LEU A 588 -4.55 -42.84 0.33
CA LEU A 588 -4.31 -41.41 0.21
C LEU A 588 -5.50 -40.63 0.71
N GLN A 589 -5.22 -39.57 1.46
CA GLN A 589 -6.20 -38.57 1.88
C GLN A 589 -6.07 -37.36 0.96
N GLN A 590 -6.74 -37.42 -0.19
CA GLN A 590 -6.64 -36.35 -1.17
C GLN A 590 -7.43 -35.11 -0.71
N PRO A 591 -6.80 -33.92 -0.66
CA PRO A 591 -7.47 -32.71 -0.17
C PRO A 591 -8.41 -32.09 -1.21
N TYR A 592 -9.52 -31.54 -0.73
CA TYR A 592 -10.54 -30.81 -1.48
C TYR A 592 -10.91 -29.54 -0.70
N VAL A 593 -11.10 -28.44 -1.42
CA VAL A 593 -11.50 -27.14 -0.84
C VAL A 593 -12.97 -26.90 -1.16
N ASP A 594 -13.75 -26.52 -0.16
CA ASP A 594 -15.11 -25.99 -0.30
C ASP A 594 -15.06 -24.45 -0.49
N PRO A 595 -15.35 -23.93 -1.70
CA PRO A 595 -15.36 -22.48 -1.94
C PRO A 595 -16.45 -21.74 -1.15
N ALA A 596 -17.50 -22.41 -0.68
CA ALA A 596 -18.56 -21.79 0.12
C ALA A 596 -18.08 -21.47 1.55
N ARG A 597 -17.16 -22.27 2.08
CA ARG A 597 -16.62 -22.13 3.44
C ARG A 597 -15.25 -21.45 3.47
N CYS A 598 -14.50 -21.52 2.38
CA CYS A 598 -13.16 -20.94 2.32
C CYS A 598 -13.21 -19.41 2.45
N ILE A 599 -12.44 -18.88 3.41
CA ILE A 599 -12.30 -17.43 3.63
C ILE A 599 -11.00 -16.85 3.05
N GLY A 600 -10.14 -17.68 2.47
CA GLY A 600 -8.86 -17.24 1.89
C GLY A 600 -7.84 -16.77 2.93
N CYS A 601 -7.85 -17.32 4.15
CA CYS A 601 -6.89 -16.93 5.19
C CYS A 601 -5.43 -17.28 4.85
N GLY A 602 -5.20 -18.28 4.00
CA GLY A 602 -3.87 -18.66 3.51
C GLY A 602 -2.99 -19.45 4.47
N ILE A 603 -3.49 -19.86 5.64
CA ILE A 603 -2.74 -20.74 6.56
C ILE A 603 -2.33 -22.04 5.85
N CYS A 604 -3.23 -22.66 5.09
CA CYS A 604 -2.92 -23.86 4.33
C CYS A 604 -1.80 -23.67 3.29
N GLN A 605 -1.69 -22.49 2.69
CA GLN A 605 -0.61 -22.15 1.76
C GLN A 605 0.71 -21.95 2.51
N HIS A 606 0.67 -21.33 3.69
CA HIS A 606 1.83 -21.11 4.54
C HIS A 606 2.44 -22.44 5.01
N GLU A 607 1.61 -23.32 5.56
CA GLU A 607 2.00 -24.61 6.13
C GLU A 607 2.31 -25.69 5.08
N CYS A 608 2.09 -25.41 3.79
CA CYS A 608 2.25 -26.41 2.74
C CYS A 608 3.70 -26.92 2.69
N PRO A 609 3.94 -28.25 2.87
CA PRO A 609 5.30 -28.81 2.96
C PRO A 609 6.03 -28.82 1.61
N VAL A 610 5.31 -28.58 0.50
CA VAL A 610 5.89 -28.52 -0.84
C VAL A 610 6.75 -27.27 -0.97
N SER A 611 8.01 -27.45 -1.34
CA SER A 611 8.99 -26.36 -1.54
C SER A 611 8.77 -25.62 -2.86
N GLY A 612 9.29 -24.39 -2.94
CA GLY A 612 9.11 -23.50 -4.09
C GLY A 612 7.67 -23.00 -4.18
N LEU A 613 7.00 -23.26 -5.31
CA LEU A 613 5.57 -22.96 -5.44
C LEU A 613 4.76 -23.94 -4.58
N ARG A 614 3.98 -23.39 -3.64
CA ARG A 614 3.13 -24.19 -2.75
C ARG A 614 2.06 -24.93 -3.56
N ALA A 615 1.75 -26.16 -3.18
CA ALA A 615 0.74 -26.96 -3.86
C ALA A 615 -0.68 -26.44 -3.63
N ILE A 616 -0.94 -25.73 -2.54
CA ILE A 616 -2.19 -25.01 -2.30
C ILE A 616 -1.91 -23.51 -2.25
N ARG A 617 -2.68 -22.71 -2.99
CA ARG A 617 -2.47 -21.26 -3.15
C ARG A 617 -3.77 -20.51 -3.02
N VAL A 618 -3.76 -19.39 -2.31
CA VAL A 618 -4.90 -18.49 -2.21
C VAL A 618 -4.85 -17.47 -3.34
N THR A 619 -5.99 -17.28 -4.00
CA THR A 619 -6.20 -16.19 -4.96
C THR A 619 -7.34 -15.29 -4.48
N ALA A 620 -7.44 -14.08 -5.02
CA ALA A 620 -8.48 -13.10 -4.74
C ALA A 620 -9.86 -13.48 -5.31
N GLU A 621 -9.99 -14.68 -5.89
CA GLU A 621 -11.27 -15.23 -6.35
C GLU A 621 -12.22 -15.45 -5.18
N ASN A 622 -13.51 -15.16 -5.39
CA ASN A 622 -14.56 -15.21 -4.37
C ASN A 622 -14.34 -14.26 -3.18
N ALA A 623 -13.45 -13.26 -3.30
CA ALA A 623 -13.25 -12.28 -2.25
C ALA A 623 -14.51 -11.41 -2.07
N SER A 624 -14.93 -11.14 -0.83
CA SER A 624 -16.13 -10.35 -0.53
C SER A 624 -16.08 -8.92 -1.10
N ARG A 625 -14.89 -8.39 -1.38
CA ARG A 625 -14.68 -7.07 -1.99
C ARG A 625 -15.01 -7.02 -3.49
N HIS A 626 -15.12 -8.18 -4.15
CA HIS A 626 -15.32 -8.32 -5.59
C HIS A 626 -16.54 -9.21 -5.88
N ARG A 627 -17.69 -8.58 -6.15
CA ARG A 627 -18.91 -9.33 -6.48
C ARG A 627 -18.88 -9.97 -7.88
N SER A 628 -18.10 -9.41 -8.81
CA SER A 628 -17.97 -9.91 -10.18
C SER A 628 -17.16 -11.21 -10.30
N HIS A 629 -16.32 -11.51 -9.31
CA HIS A 629 -15.46 -12.69 -9.27
C HIS A 629 -15.94 -13.70 -8.21
N SER A 630 -17.26 -13.79 -8.02
CA SER A 630 -17.86 -14.79 -7.14
C SER A 630 -17.78 -16.16 -7.79
N LEU A 631 -17.24 -17.16 -7.09
CA LEU A 631 -17.22 -18.55 -7.55
C LEU A 631 -18.55 -19.28 -7.27
N LEU A 632 -19.40 -18.70 -6.43
CA LEU A 632 -20.68 -19.26 -6.07
C LEU A 632 -21.76 -18.63 -6.94
N LEU A 633 -22.57 -19.48 -7.58
CA LEU A 633 -23.84 -19.10 -8.17
C LEU A 633 -24.74 -18.58 -7.04
N LYS A 634 -25.32 -17.40 -7.25
CA LYS A 634 -26.24 -16.77 -6.29
C LYS A 634 -27.67 -17.23 -6.51
#